data_AF-A0A3D2MBN0-F1
#
_entry.id   AF-A0A3D2MBN0-F1
#
_cell.length_a   1.000
_cell.length_b   1.000
_cell.length_c   1.000
_cell.angle_alpha   90.00
_cell.angle_beta   90.00
_cell.angle_gamma   90.00
#
_symmetry.space_group_name_H-M   'P 1'
#
loop_
_entity.id
_entity.type
_entity.pdbx_description
1 polymer ?
#
loop_
_entity_poly.entity_id
_entity_poly.type
_entity_poly.pdbx_seq_one_letter_code
_entity_poly.pdbx_strand_id
1 'polypeptide(L)' 'MTEQTELRSWVESANGHSDFSLANLPLGVFSRDGGEPRGGIAIGDFIFDL' A
#
# COMPACT_ATOMS: atom_id res chain seq x y z
N MET A 1 -19.48 -17.33 -11.51
CA MET A 1 -18.91 -16.04 -11.07
C MET A 1 -18.02 -16.36 -9.90
N THR A 2 -16.71 -16.22 -10.06
CA THR A 2 -15.76 -16.48 -8.97
C THR A 2 -15.94 -15.39 -7.91
N GLU A 3 -16.32 -15.78 -6.70
CA GLU A 3 -16.18 -14.89 -5.53
C GLU A 3 -14.69 -14.61 -5.37
N GLN A 4 -14.25 -13.42 -5.77
CA GLN A 4 -13.00 -12.89 -5.27
C GLN A 4 -13.28 -12.50 -3.83
N THR A 5 -12.66 -13.19 -2.87
CA THR A 5 -12.61 -12.73 -1.49
C THR A 5 -11.94 -11.37 -1.52
N GLU A 6 -12.74 -10.31 -1.47
CA GLU A 6 -12.26 -8.94 -1.40
C GLU A 6 -11.39 -8.81 -0.15
N LEU A 7 -10.07 -8.83 -0.34
CA LEU A 7 -9.09 -8.57 0.70
C LEU A 7 -9.26 -7.12 1.12
N ARG A 8 -9.94 -6.91 2.26
CA ARG A 8 -10.21 -5.58 2.80
C ARG A 8 -9.10 -5.16 3.75
N SER A 9 -8.57 -3.97 3.51
CA SER A 9 -7.67 -3.28 4.41
C SER A 9 -8.45 -2.46 5.43
N TRP A 10 -7.85 -2.28 6.61
CA TRP A 10 -8.26 -1.26 7.57
C TRP A 10 -7.88 0.15 7.11
N VAL A 11 -6.93 0.26 6.17
CA VAL A 11 -6.64 1.49 5.43
C VAL A 11 -7.72 1.67 4.36
N GLU A 12 -8.66 2.59 4.60
CA GLU A 12 -9.86 2.76 3.75
C GLU A 12 -9.51 3.09 2.30
N SER A 13 -8.50 3.94 2.07
CA SER A 13 -8.02 4.31 0.73
C SER A 13 -7.45 3.15 -0.08
N ALA A 14 -7.08 2.03 0.55
CA ALA A 14 -6.57 0.85 -0.15
C ALA A 14 -7.70 -0.07 -0.65
N ASN A 15 -8.93 0.09 -0.14
CA ASN A 15 -10.07 -0.74 -0.56
C ASN A 15 -10.54 -0.31 -1.95
N GLY A 16 -10.31 -1.16 -2.95
CA GLY A 16 -10.64 -0.86 -4.35
C GLY A 16 -9.62 0.02 -5.07
N HIS A 17 -8.45 0.26 -4.48
CA HIS A 17 -7.39 1.03 -5.13
C HIS A 17 -6.77 0.25 -6.29
N SER A 18 -6.63 0.87 -7.48
CA SER A 18 -6.10 0.19 -8.69
C SER A 18 -4.68 -0.33 -8.49
N ASP A 19 -3.81 0.53 -7.99
CA ASP A 19 -2.37 0.24 -7.94
C ASP A 19 -1.88 -0.22 -6.56
N PHE A 20 -2.47 0.28 -5.47
CA PHE A 20 -1.99 0.06 -4.09
C PHE A 20 -3.08 -0.59 -3.21
N SER A 21 -3.80 -1.56 -3.76
CA SER A 21 -4.78 -2.34 -2.98
C SER A 21 -4.09 -3.28 -1.99
N LEU A 22 -4.85 -3.85 -1.05
CA LEU A 22 -4.30 -4.87 -0.15
C LEU A 22 -3.76 -6.11 -0.89
N ALA A 23 -4.27 -6.38 -2.09
CA ALA A 23 -3.79 -7.46 -2.95
C ALA A 23 -2.50 -7.11 -3.71
N ASN A 24 -2.11 -5.83 -3.76
CA ASN A 24 -0.89 -5.36 -4.40
C ASN A 24 -0.13 -4.41 -3.48
N LEU A 25 0.88 -4.96 -2.80
CA LEU A 25 1.71 -4.26 -1.83
C LEU A 25 3.13 -4.07 -2.40
N PRO A 26 3.34 -3.11 -3.32
CA PRO A 26 4.65 -2.89 -3.91
C PRO A 26 5.63 -2.35 -2.87
N LEU A 27 6.83 -2.94 -2.87
CA LEU A 27 7.94 -2.49 -2.06
C LEU A 27 8.67 -1.34 -2.77
N GLY A 28 9.03 -0.31 -2.03
CA GLY A 28 9.76 0.84 -2.54
C GLY A 28 10.76 1.40 -1.53
N VAL A 29 11.55 2.36 -1.98
CA VAL A 29 12.42 3.16 -1.11
C VAL A 29 11.86 4.58 -1.12
N PHE A 30 11.64 5.15 0.07
CA PHE A 30 11.15 6.51 0.24
C PHE A 30 12.04 7.29 1.21
N SER A 31 11.93 8.62 1.18
CA SER A 31 12.56 9.49 2.16
C SER A 31 11.56 10.56 2.59
N ARG A 32 11.56 10.90 3.88
CA ARG A 32 10.74 11.99 4.42
C ARG A 32 11.60 13.23 4.56
N ASP A 33 11.17 14.34 3.97
CA ASP A 33 11.82 15.66 4.10
C ASP A 33 13.35 15.65 3.81
N GLY A 34 13.78 14.83 2.85
CA GLY A 34 15.20 14.69 2.49
C GLY A 34 16.04 13.89 3.51
N GLY A 35 15.41 13.19 4.45
CA GLY A 35 16.07 12.30 5.39
C GLY A 35 16.64 11.02 4.77
N GLU A 36 17.20 10.17 5.61
CA GLU A 36 17.77 8.88 5.19
C GLU A 36 16.73 8.02 4.43
N PRO A 37 17.08 7.45 3.26
CA PRO A 37 16.18 6.56 2.53
C PRO A 37 15.82 5.31 3.34
N ARG A 38 14.53 4.97 3.40
CA ARG A 38 13.99 3.79 4.09
C ARG A 38 13.18 2.92 3.14
N GLY A 39 13.09 1.63 3.45
CA GLY A 39 12.19 0.71 2.76
C GLY A 39 10.75 0.94 3.22
N GLY A 40 9.81 0.87 2.30
CA GLY A 40 8.39 0.98 2.63
C GLY A 40 7.49 0.26 1.64
N ILE A 41 6.22 0.11 2.01
CA ILE A 41 5.18 -0.51 1.18
C ILE A 41 4.12 0.54 0.88
N ALA A 42 3.77 0.74 -0.40
CA ALA A 42 2.64 1.60 -0.74
C ALA A 42 1.30 0.88 -0.50
N ILE A 43 0.38 1.56 0.18
CA ILE A 43 -0.96 1.05 0.50
C ILE A 43 -1.99 2.19 0.49
N GLY A 44 -2.88 2.18 -0.52
CA GLY A 44 -3.75 3.31 -0.82
C GLY A 44 -2.96 4.60 -0.99
N ASP A 45 -3.34 5.64 -0.24
CA ASP A 45 -2.66 6.95 -0.24
C ASP A 45 -1.47 7.03 0.73
N PHE A 46 -1.05 5.90 1.33
CA PHE A 46 -0.06 5.85 2.40
C PHE A 46 1.14 4.98 2.05
N ILE A 47 2.22 5.17 2.81
CA ILE A 47 3.40 4.29 2.81
C ILE A 47 3.54 3.71 4.22
N PHE A 48 3.62 2.38 4.33
CA PHE A 48 4.00 1.68 5.55
C PHE A 48 5.53 1.61 5.63
N ASP A 49 6.11 2.25 6.64
CA ASP A 49 7.56 2.25 6.92
C ASP A 49 7.95 0.93 7.61
N LEU A 50 9.04 0.28 7.16
CA LEU A 50 9.49 -1.04 7.61
C LEU A 50 10.46 -1.00 8.80
#